data_AF-A0A1C5PZE4-F1
#
_entry.id   AF-A0A1C5PZE4-F1
#
_cell.length_a   1.000
_cell.length_b   1.000
_cell.length_c   1.000
_cell.angle_alpha   90.00
_cell.angle_beta   90.00
_cell.angle_gamma   90.00
#
_symmetry.space_group_name_H-M   'P 1'
#
loop_
_entity.id
_entity.type
_entity.pdbx_description
1 polymer ?
#
loop_
_entity_poly.entity_id
_entity_poly.type
_entity_poly.pdbx_seq_one_letter_code
_entity_poly.pdbx_strand_id
1 'polypeptide(L)'
;MNKLIESITFCKRIGALTLGFDPVRESMEQGNAKLVLLASDLSPKTRKEVAYLCGRYAVKSLPTPFTLDEFWYLVGKRAGIIAVTQEAFAEKIRTVIEDETDRSERLKEDAEYGD
;
A
#
# COMPACT_ATOMS: atom_id res chain seq x y z
N MET A 1 -8.17 9.23 4.76
CA MET A 1 -8.47 7.81 4.99
C MET A 1 -9.59 7.26 4.10
N ASN A 2 -10.78 7.87 4.02
CA ASN A 2 -11.91 7.32 3.23
C ASN A 2 -11.57 7.04 1.75
N LYS A 3 -10.86 7.97 1.08
CA LYS A 3 -10.48 7.82 -0.33
C LYS A 3 -9.58 6.61 -0.59
N LEU A 4 -8.67 6.30 0.35
CA LEU A 4 -7.78 5.15 0.23
C LEU A 4 -8.55 3.84 0.41
N ILE A 5 -9.45 3.78 1.41
CA ILE A 5 -10.37 2.65 1.63
C ILE A 5 -11.21 2.39 0.38
N GLU A 6 -11.85 3.43 -0.17
CA GLU A 6 -12.67 3.33 -1.39
C GLU A 6 -11.84 2.81 -2.57
N SER A 7 -10.60 3.29 -2.73
CA SER A 7 -9.72 2.86 -3.82
C SER A 7 -9.30 1.39 -3.69
N ILE A 8 -8.89 0.96 -2.49
CA ILE A 8 -8.48 -0.44 -2.25
C ILE A 8 -9.67 -1.40 -2.42
N THR A 9 -10.82 -1.09 -1.82
CA THR A 9 -12.01 -1.94 -1.92
C THR A 9 -12.57 -2.00 -3.34
N PHE A 10 -12.48 -0.90 -4.09
CA PHE A 10 -12.79 -0.90 -5.52
C PHE A 10 -11.84 -1.79 -6.31
N CYS A 11 -10.51 -1.65 -6.12
CA CYS A 11 -9.51 -2.51 -6.76
C CYS A 11 -9.75 -3.99 -6.46
N LYS A 12 -10.13 -4.32 -5.22
CA LYS A 12 -10.52 -5.68 -4.84
C LYS A 12 -11.70 -6.18 -5.68
N ARG A 13 -12.77 -5.39 -5.80
CA ARG A 13 -13.99 -5.77 -6.52
C ARG A 13 -13.75 -6.07 -8.01
N ILE A 14 -12.83 -5.35 -8.64
CA ILE A 14 -12.51 -5.50 -10.07
C ILE A 14 -11.38 -6.50 -10.35
N GLY A 15 -10.82 -7.15 -9.32
CA GLY A 15 -9.73 -8.11 -9.47
C GLY A 15 -8.35 -7.48 -9.76
N ALA A 16 -8.14 -6.21 -9.42
CA ALA A 16 -6.88 -5.50 -9.65
C ALA A 16 -5.86 -5.64 -8.50
N LEU A 17 -6.02 -6.66 -7.64
CA LEU A 17 -5.16 -6.89 -6.47
C LEU A 17 -4.58 -8.31 -6.47
N THR A 18 -3.30 -8.41 -6.14
CA THR A 18 -2.62 -9.65 -5.77
C THR A 18 -2.28 -9.61 -4.29
N LEU A 19 -2.59 -10.68 -3.53
CA LEU A 19 -2.61 -10.64 -2.05
C LEU A 19 -1.69 -11.70 -1.43
N GLY A 20 -0.74 -11.26 -0.59
CA GLY A 20 0.20 -12.10 0.14
C GLY A 20 1.62 -12.08 -0.42
N PHE A 21 2.60 -12.50 0.38
CA PHE A 21 4.03 -12.37 0.04
C PHE A 21 4.40 -13.07 -1.28
N ASP A 22 4.18 -14.39 -1.39
CA ASP A 22 4.60 -15.15 -2.57
C ASP A 22 3.88 -14.72 -3.86
N PRO A 23 2.54 -14.57 -3.89
CA PRO A 23 1.86 -14.10 -5.09
C PRO A 23 2.28 -12.68 -5.50
N VAL A 24 2.53 -11.79 -4.54
CA VAL A 24 3.01 -10.43 -4.85
C VAL A 24 4.42 -10.48 -5.43
N ARG A 25 5.31 -11.32 -4.88
CA ARG A 25 6.64 -11.55 -5.44
C ARG A 25 6.56 -12.04 -6.89
N GLU A 26 5.75 -13.07 -7.16
CA GLU A 26 5.54 -13.60 -8.50
C GLU A 26 4.97 -12.53 -9.45
N SER A 27 3.99 -11.75 -8.98
CA SER A 27 3.41 -10.65 -9.75
C SER A 27 4.44 -9.55 -10.07
N MET A 28 5.38 -9.26 -9.17
CA MET A 28 6.48 -8.33 -9.46
C MET A 28 7.44 -8.91 -10.50
N GLU A 29 7.82 -10.18 -10.36
CA GLU A 29 8.71 -10.88 -11.28
C GLU A 29 8.14 -10.96 -12.71
N GLN A 30 6.83 -11.14 -12.84
CA GLN A 30 6.13 -11.16 -14.12
C GLN A 30 5.85 -9.75 -14.68
N GLY A 31 6.20 -8.68 -13.97
CA GLY A 31 5.92 -7.29 -14.39
C GLY A 31 4.44 -6.87 -14.27
N ASN A 32 3.63 -7.68 -13.59
CA ASN A 32 2.19 -7.43 -13.38
C ASN A 32 1.94 -6.45 -12.22
N ALA A 33 2.77 -6.46 -11.18
CA ALA A 33 2.63 -5.54 -10.05
C ALA A 33 3.11 -4.13 -10.43
N LYS A 34 2.27 -3.12 -10.17
CA LYS A 34 2.56 -1.70 -10.46
C LYS A 34 2.85 -0.89 -9.20
N LEU A 35 2.24 -1.29 -8.08
CA LEU A 35 2.46 -0.71 -6.76
C LEU A 35 2.29 -1.78 -5.68
N VAL A 36 3.16 -1.79 -4.67
CA VAL A 36 3.03 -2.65 -3.50
C VAL A 36 2.65 -1.83 -2.27
N LEU A 37 1.54 -2.20 -1.63
CA LEU A 37 1.04 -1.62 -0.38
C LEU A 37 1.43 -2.50 0.80
N LEU A 38 1.90 -1.85 1.87
CA LEU A 38 2.37 -2.50 3.08
C LEU A 38 1.50 -2.14 4.28
N ALA A 39 1.17 -3.15 5.09
CA ALA A 39 0.49 -2.91 6.36
C ALA A 39 1.43 -2.24 7.38
N SER A 40 0.85 -1.42 8.26
CA SER A 40 1.56 -0.64 9.27
C SER A 40 2.25 -1.50 10.34
N ASP A 41 1.67 -2.65 10.66
CA ASP A 41 2.09 -3.61 11.69
C ASP A 41 2.93 -4.78 11.15
N LEU A 42 3.42 -4.71 9.90
CA LEU A 42 4.41 -5.67 9.41
C LEU A 42 5.64 -5.75 10.32
N SER A 43 6.31 -6.91 10.38
CA SER A 43 7.57 -6.99 11.10
C SER A 43 8.67 -6.18 10.38
N PRO A 44 9.68 -5.64 11.10
CA PRO A 44 10.82 -4.96 10.48
C PRO A 44 11.56 -5.85 9.45
N LYS A 45 11.63 -7.16 9.73
CA LYS A 45 12.20 -8.15 8.81
C LYS A 45 11.41 -8.20 7.50
N THR A 46 10.10 -8.37 7.58
CA THR A 46 9.21 -8.42 6.41
C THR A 46 9.27 -7.13 5.59
N ARG A 47 9.25 -5.96 6.24
CA ARG A 47 9.39 -4.67 5.53
C ARG A 47 10.69 -4.57 4.74
N LYS A 48 11.83 -4.92 5.34
CA LYS A 48 13.14 -4.89 4.67
C LYS A 48 13.16 -5.85 3.47
N GLU A 49 12.62 -7.04 3.65
CA GLU A 49 12.58 -8.06 2.60
C GLU A 49 11.72 -7.60 1.41
N VAL A 50 10.51 -7.08 1.67
CA VAL A 50 9.65 -6.57 0.59
C VAL A 50 10.27 -5.36 -0.10
N ALA A 51 10.88 -4.43 0.64
CA ALA A 51 11.58 -3.29 0.06
C ALA A 51 12.74 -3.73 -0.85
N TYR A 52 13.51 -4.74 -0.44
CA TYR A 52 14.57 -5.32 -1.26
C TYR A 52 14.01 -5.93 -2.56
N LEU A 53 12.93 -6.71 -2.49
CA LEU A 53 12.30 -7.30 -3.67
C LEU A 53 11.73 -6.23 -4.61
N CYS A 54 11.05 -5.23 -4.06
CA CYS A 54 10.52 -4.09 -4.80
C CYS A 54 11.65 -3.36 -5.57
N GLY A 55 12.79 -3.12 -4.92
CA GLY A 55 13.97 -2.56 -5.57
C GLY A 55 14.54 -3.45 -6.68
N ARG A 56 14.60 -4.77 -6.46
CA ARG A 56 15.07 -5.75 -7.46
C ARG A 56 14.22 -5.75 -8.73
N TYR A 57 12.90 -5.63 -8.59
CA TYR A 57 11.95 -5.68 -9.72
C TYR A 57 11.50 -4.29 -10.19
N ALA A 58 12.11 -3.21 -9.69
CA ALA A 58 11.78 -1.82 -10.03
C ALA A 58 10.30 -1.47 -9.81
N VAL A 59 9.68 -2.01 -8.75
CA VAL A 59 8.29 -1.71 -8.35
C VAL A 59 8.32 -0.83 -7.11
N LYS A 60 7.52 0.24 -7.06
CA LYS A 60 7.42 1.10 -5.87
C LYS A 60 6.66 0.37 -4.76
N SER A 61 7.11 0.53 -3.52
CA SER A 61 6.34 0.14 -2.34
C SER A 61 5.98 1.36 -1.50
N LEU A 62 4.78 1.34 -0.91
CA LEU A 62 4.28 2.40 -0.02
C LEU A 62 3.72 1.80 1.27
N PRO A 63 4.07 2.37 2.45
CA PRO A 63 3.36 2.06 3.68
C PRO A 63 1.93 2.59 3.61
N THR A 64 1.03 1.90 4.30
CA THR A 64 -0.34 2.35 4.52
C THR A 64 -0.60 2.44 6.04
N PRO A 65 -1.60 3.23 6.49
CA PRO A 65 -1.95 3.25 7.92
C PRO A 65 -2.61 1.94 8.38
N PHE A 66 -3.09 1.10 7.45
CA PHE A 66 -3.86 -0.09 7.77
C PHE A 66 -3.00 -1.20 8.35
N THR A 67 -3.52 -1.82 9.40
CA THR A 67 -3.03 -3.07 9.97
C THR A 67 -3.36 -4.26 9.07
N LEU A 68 -2.77 -5.44 9.35
CA LEU A 68 -3.17 -6.69 8.71
C LEU A 68 -4.67 -6.99 8.86
N ASP A 69 -5.26 -6.62 10.01
CA ASP A 69 -6.67 -6.87 10.31
C ASP A 69 -7.59 -5.97 9.49
N GLU A 70 -7.21 -4.69 9.33
CA GLU A 70 -7.92 -3.78 8.44
C GLU A 70 -7.80 -4.21 6.99
N PHE A 71 -6.62 -4.65 6.53
CA PHE A 71 -6.51 -5.28 5.21
C PHE A 71 -7.41 -6.50 5.08
N TRP A 72 -7.47 -7.38 6.08
CA TRP A 72 -8.38 -8.52 6.06
C TRP A 72 -9.84 -8.07 5.88
N TYR A 73 -10.28 -7.05 6.62
CA TYR A 73 -11.62 -6.49 6.50
C TYR A 73 -11.88 -5.89 5.10
N LEU A 74 -10.92 -5.17 4.52
CA LEU A 74 -11.06 -4.48 3.24
C LEU A 74 -11.01 -5.43 2.03
N VAL A 75 -10.14 -6.44 2.05
CA VAL A 75 -9.86 -7.28 0.87
C VAL A 75 -10.23 -8.76 1.05
N GLY A 76 -10.73 -9.14 2.23
CA GLY A 76 -11.21 -10.50 2.54
C GLY A 76 -10.10 -11.54 2.70
N LYS A 77 -8.83 -11.12 2.81
CA LYS A 77 -7.69 -12.02 3.04
C LYS A 77 -6.70 -11.37 4.02
N ARG A 78 -6.31 -12.11 5.05
CA ARG A 78 -5.31 -11.68 6.03
C ARG A 78 -3.91 -11.66 5.40
N ALA A 79 -3.58 -10.56 4.73
CA ALA A 79 -2.31 -10.37 4.04
C ALA A 79 -1.79 -8.95 4.29
N GLY A 80 -0.58 -8.82 4.82
CA GLY A 80 0.05 -7.53 5.08
C GLY A 80 0.77 -6.90 3.87
N ILE A 81 0.74 -7.59 2.72
CA ILE A 81 1.40 -7.17 1.47
C ILE A 81 0.41 -7.37 0.34
N ILE A 82 0.15 -6.31 -0.40
CA ILE A 82 -0.85 -6.26 -1.47
C ILE A 82 -0.21 -5.58 -2.67
N ALA A 83 -0.26 -6.21 -3.85
CA ALA A 83 0.09 -5.54 -5.09
C ALA A 83 -1.16 -5.03 -5.80
N VAL A 84 -1.09 -3.82 -6.33
CA VAL A 84 -2.03 -3.27 -7.30
C VAL A 84 -1.48 -3.59 -8.69
N THR A 85 -2.27 -4.23 -9.54
CA THR A 85 -1.79 -4.76 -10.82
C THR A 85 -2.08 -3.86 -12.02
N GLN A 86 -2.89 -2.82 -11.83
CA GLN A 86 -3.28 -1.89 -12.89
C GLN A 86 -2.69 -0.50 -12.64
N GLU A 87 -2.03 0.04 -13.67
CA GLU A 87 -1.28 1.29 -13.59
C GLU A 87 -2.14 2.47 -13.14
N ALA A 88 -3.33 2.63 -13.74
CA ALA A 88 -4.23 3.73 -13.42
C ALA A 88 -4.67 3.75 -11.94
N PHE A 89 -4.80 2.58 -11.31
CA PHE A 89 -5.15 2.50 -9.89
C PHE A 89 -3.93 2.64 -8.98
N ALA A 90 -2.76 2.14 -9.41
CA ALA A 90 -1.50 2.36 -8.71
C ALA A 90 -1.21 3.86 -8.58
N GLU A 91 -1.29 4.61 -9.67
CA GLU A 91 -1.10 6.06 -9.66
C GLU A 91 -2.14 6.77 -8.79
N LYS A 92 -3.43 6.44 -8.94
CA LYS A 92 -4.48 7.03 -8.10
C LYS A 92 -4.24 6.80 -6.59
N ILE A 93 -3.90 5.57 -6.20
CA ILE A 93 -3.65 5.21 -4.81
C ILE A 93 -2.41 5.94 -4.29
N ARG A 94 -1.36 6.01 -5.09
CA ARG A 94 -0.14 6.74 -4.76
C ARG A 94 -0.43 8.21 -4.47
N THR A 95 -1.14 8.91 -5.35
CA THR A 95 -1.52 10.31 -5.13
C THR A 95 -2.32 10.49 -3.84
N VAL A 96 -3.27 9.59 -3.56
CA VAL A 96 -4.07 9.65 -2.32
C VAL A 96 -3.18 9.50 -1.07
N ILE A 97 -2.19 8.61 -1.09
CA ILE A 97 -1.27 8.41 0.04
C ILE A 97 -0.34 9.63 0.22
N GLU A 98 0.18 10.17 -0.88
CA GLU A 98 1.05 11.36 -0.87
C GLU A 98 0.27 12.58 -0.32
N ASP A 99 -0.93 12.85 -0.83
CA ASP A 99 -1.81 13.92 -0.35
C ASP A 99 -2.16 13.81 1.15
N GLU A 100 -2.40 12.59 1.64
CA GLU A 100 -2.72 12.35 3.05
C GLU A 100 -1.49 12.52 3.96
N THR A 101 -0.30 12.23 3.44
CA THR A 101 0.97 12.42 4.15
C THR A 101 1.26 13.91 4.31
N ASP A 102 1.23 14.67 3.20
CA ASP A 102 1.47 16.12 3.20
C ASP A 102 0.50 16.86 4.13
N ARG A 103 -0.78 16.47 4.12
CA ARG A 103 -1.79 17.06 5.02
C ARG A 103 -1.49 16.74 6.49
N SER A 104 -0.99 15.56 6.79
CA SER A 104 -0.68 15.14 8.16
C SER A 104 0.56 15.85 8.71
N GLU A 105 1.54 16.15 7.86
CA GLU A 105 2.75 16.90 8.24
C GLU A 105 2.42 18.36 8.57
N ARG A 106 1.66 19.04 7.70
CA ARG A 106 1.24 20.43 7.92
C ARG A 106 0.47 20.64 9.23
N LEU A 107 -0.41 19.70 9.57
CA LEU A 107 -1.18 19.77 10.82
C LEU A 107 -0.32 19.57 12.07
N LYS A 108 0.82 18.87 11.97
CA LYS A 108 1.77 18.72 13.08
C LYS A 108 2.58 19.99 13.26
N GLU A 109 3.02 20.60 12.16
CA GLU A 109 3.74 21.89 12.18
C GLU A 109 2.88 23.01 12.81
N ASP A 110 1.61 23.10 12.43
CA ASP A 110 0.67 24.08 13.01
C ASP A 110 0.40 23.85 14.51
N ALA A 111 0.46 22.59 14.98
CA ALA A 111 0.23 22.24 16.38
C ALA A 111 1.49 22.43 17.26
N GLU A 112 2.69 22.39 16.68
CA GLU A 112 3.96 22.60 17.39
C GLU A 112 4.34 24.07 17.55
N TYR A 113 3.80 24.97 16.71
CA TYR A 113 4.14 26.41 16.72
C TYR A 113 3.03 27.34 17.23
N GLY A 114 1.96 26.78 17.80
CA GLY A 114 0.86 27.53 18.41
C GLY A 114 1.05 27.72 19.92
N ASP A 115 1.87 28.70 20.31
CA ASP A 115 1.83 29.39 21.61
C ASP A 115 1.48 30.87 21.38
#